data_AF-A0A316BJT7-F1
#
_entry.id   AF-A0A316BJT7-F1
#
_cell.length_a   1.000
_cell.length_b   1.000
_cell.length_c   1.000
_cell.angle_alpha   90.00
_cell.angle_beta   90.00
_cell.angle_gamma   90.00
#
_symmetry.space_group_name_H-M   'P 1'
#
loop_
_entity.id
_entity.type
_entity.pdbx_description
1 polymer ?
#
loop_
_entity_poly.entity_id
_entity_poly.type
_entity_poly.pdbx_seq_one_letter_code
_entity_poly.pdbx_strand_id
1 'polypeptide(L)'
;MRNKKQKTLPVLLALCLITPIFSGCNIVTNPNVEPSLPTIPEGTTSEVTTATTSETTEETTEPSAEERVILKTPDGKTVIDTTYVRTIADVTPEMMNADYWIGEDDNEILMTPEEIEEFNYNNRAIIKAADNKTIMPHLEDFGDTFDGNILRTFLNDNAKSVPKDPSKYYLNGKPTTAEYWQGLVALSNMDSVPDTIAVKYGFSTKRLTVRMFPTEDRVFESASDQYFDSLLYSECMPYMPVVVLHESTDGEYLYVVFDSFSAWVRKDAIALCKDRKDWEARQNPGQWLVVTEREIRLGNDPYSPLTTDLVLPMGTRMELVPAKNAPKSINQRTTYGNYVVKVPTRGSDGYIKDELVLIPVSDDVNVGYLPLTPANIVRQAFKLLGDRYGWGGDLQANDCTGITREIYRCFGVLLPRVGQSASKGVFKVDMSNMKEKEKLQVISELKPGSLISFPGHMTIYVGTKDGKPYVISACGTFIMPAPGSTDVIHPESVILNSLYVRNRSLVTWLDKSTTALTMKKAVPENTEG
;
A
#
# COMPACT_ATOMS: atom_id res chain seq x y z
N MET A 1 -10.44 58.09 -38.52
CA MET A 1 -9.43 58.68 -37.60
C MET A 1 -9.94 58.56 -36.16
N ARG A 2 -9.54 57.51 -35.43
CA ARG A 2 -9.80 57.39 -34.00
C ARG A 2 -8.64 56.63 -33.38
N ASN A 3 -7.98 57.27 -32.43
CA ASN A 3 -6.97 56.64 -31.61
C ASN A 3 -7.29 56.91 -30.13
N LYS A 4 -7.05 55.86 -29.34
CA LYS A 4 -6.96 55.76 -27.88
C LYS A 4 -8.22 55.97 -27.03
N LYS A 5 -8.65 54.89 -26.38
CA LYS A 5 -8.52 54.76 -24.91
C LYS A 5 -8.45 53.28 -24.50
N GLN A 6 -7.58 53.03 -23.53
CA GLN A 6 -7.25 51.77 -22.88
C GLN A 6 -8.47 51.10 -22.23
N LYS A 7 -8.50 49.76 -22.27
CA LYS A 7 -9.10 48.94 -21.21
C LYS A 7 -8.12 47.82 -20.87
N THR A 8 -7.65 47.86 -19.63
CA THR A 8 -6.91 46.82 -18.92
C THR A 8 -7.85 45.68 -18.56
N LEU A 9 -7.49 44.45 -18.90
CA LEU A 9 -8.15 43.21 -18.48
C LEU A 9 -7.08 42.32 -17.84
N PRO A 10 -7.27 41.81 -16.62
CA PRO A 10 -6.25 41.03 -15.93
C PRO A 10 -6.22 39.60 -16.51
N VAL A 11 -5.07 39.22 -17.04
CA VAL A 11 -4.72 37.84 -17.39
C VAL A 11 -4.29 37.15 -16.10
N LEU A 12 -5.14 36.28 -15.57
CA LEU A 12 -4.76 35.35 -14.50
C LEU A 12 -3.98 34.20 -15.16
N LEU A 13 -2.66 34.32 -15.18
CA LEU A 13 -1.74 33.27 -15.64
C LEU A 13 -1.64 32.23 -14.52
N ALA A 14 -2.36 31.12 -14.63
CA ALA A 14 -2.14 29.96 -13.78
C ALA A 14 -0.87 29.24 -14.27
N LEU A 15 0.28 29.54 -13.65
CA LEU A 15 1.49 28.74 -13.79
C LEU A 15 1.29 27.41 -13.04
N CYS A 16 0.86 26.36 -13.75
CA CYS A 16 1.11 24.98 -13.33
C CYS A 16 2.54 24.59 -13.75
N LEU A 17 3.53 25.02 -12.96
CA LEU A 17 4.85 24.40 -12.97
C LEU A 17 4.78 23.12 -12.14
N ILE A 18 4.38 22.01 -12.76
CA ILE A 18 4.62 20.68 -12.21
C ILE A 18 6.00 20.27 -12.69
N THR A 19 7.03 20.71 -11.96
CA THR A 19 8.24 19.88 -11.81
C THR A 19 7.80 18.58 -11.13
N PRO A 20 8.42 17.42 -11.42
CA PRO A 20 8.16 16.21 -10.64
C PRO A 20 8.74 16.45 -9.24
N ILE A 21 7.93 17.07 -8.38
CA ILE A 21 8.17 17.14 -6.95
C ILE A 21 7.90 15.71 -6.51
N PHE A 22 8.96 14.98 -6.22
CA PHE A 22 8.91 13.85 -5.30
C PHE A 22 8.00 14.28 -4.16
N SER A 23 6.79 13.74 -4.09
CA SER A 23 5.90 13.94 -2.95
C SER A 23 6.42 13.07 -1.81
N GLY A 24 7.66 13.35 -1.40
CA GLY A 24 8.28 12.85 -0.19
C GLY A 24 7.94 13.79 0.95
N CYS A 25 7.61 13.21 2.10
CA CYS A 25 7.61 13.93 3.37
C CYS A 25 8.99 14.59 3.56
N ASN A 26 9.10 15.90 3.32
CA ASN A 26 10.31 16.65 3.63
C ASN A 26 10.56 16.61 5.15
N ILE A 27 11.50 15.79 5.59
CA ILE A 27 12.11 15.87 6.93
C ILE A 27 13.26 16.87 6.82
N VAL A 28 13.05 18.10 7.28
CA VAL A 28 14.17 19.02 7.55
C VAL A 28 14.89 18.50 8.79
N THR A 29 16.09 17.95 8.63
CA THR A 29 16.96 17.54 9.74
C THR A 29 17.74 18.76 10.27
N ASN A 30 17.74 18.95 11.59
CA ASN A 30 18.51 19.97 12.30
C ASN A 30 19.79 19.31 12.83
N PRO A 31 21.01 19.77 12.49
CA PRO A 31 22.24 18.97 12.63
C PRO A 31 22.91 19.06 14.02
N ASN A 32 22.16 19.04 15.12
CA ASN A 32 22.75 19.10 16.47
C ASN A 32 22.01 18.23 17.48
N VAL A 33 22.11 16.90 17.35
CA VAL A 33 21.93 15.96 18.47
C VAL A 33 22.84 14.75 18.23
N GLU A 34 23.89 14.58 19.02
CA GLU A 34 24.67 13.34 19.07
C GLU A 34 23.90 12.27 19.85
N PRO A 35 23.66 11.07 19.31
CA PRO A 35 23.16 9.95 20.09
C PRO A 35 24.32 9.16 20.70
N SER A 36 24.34 9.07 22.03
CA SER A 36 25.23 8.17 22.78
C SER A 36 24.69 6.73 22.76
N LEU A 37 25.54 5.78 22.34
CA LEU A 37 25.26 4.35 22.37
C LEU A 37 25.70 3.75 23.72
N PRO A 38 24.94 2.80 24.31
CA PRO A 38 25.39 2.01 25.44
C PRO A 38 26.29 0.84 25.00
N THR A 39 27.41 0.68 25.70
CA THR A 39 28.41 -0.38 25.53
C THR A 39 27.93 -1.74 26.04
N ILE A 40 28.11 -2.80 25.25
CA ILE A 40 27.94 -4.20 25.67
C ILE A 40 29.34 -4.81 25.89
N PRO A 41 29.61 -5.53 27.00
CA PRO A 41 30.88 -6.25 27.16
C PRO A 41 30.84 -7.61 26.46
N GLU A 42 31.92 -7.93 25.74
CA GLU A 42 32.21 -9.25 25.18
C GLU A 42 32.74 -10.24 26.25
N GLY A 43 32.45 -11.52 26.01
CA GLY A 43 33.27 -12.65 26.46
C GLY A 43 32.56 -13.59 27.45
N THR A 44 32.35 -14.86 27.08
CA THR A 44 33.22 -15.99 27.48
C THR A 44 32.71 -17.29 26.84
N THR A 45 33.61 -18.03 26.20
CA THR A 45 33.46 -19.42 25.72
C THR A 45 33.31 -20.40 26.87
N SER A 46 32.56 -21.51 26.72
CA SER A 46 32.88 -22.79 27.37
C SER A 46 32.14 -23.99 26.79
N GLU A 47 32.85 -25.12 26.86
CA GLU A 47 32.64 -26.42 26.25
C GLU A 47 31.54 -27.27 26.91
N VAL A 48 31.16 -28.32 26.17
CA VAL A 48 30.27 -29.41 26.57
C VAL A 48 30.94 -30.30 27.62
N THR A 49 30.24 -30.63 28.71
CA THR A 49 30.54 -31.83 29.50
C THR A 49 29.27 -32.42 30.13
N THR A 50 29.22 -33.75 30.11
CA THR A 50 28.12 -34.64 30.49
C THR A 50 27.89 -34.78 32.00
N ALA A 51 26.62 -34.70 32.39
CA ALA A 51 25.86 -35.44 33.42
C ALA A 51 26.51 -35.79 34.78
N THR A 52 25.86 -35.39 35.88
CA THR A 52 25.43 -36.30 36.97
C THR A 52 24.27 -35.65 37.75
N THR A 53 23.22 -36.43 38.03
CA THR A 53 22.06 -36.10 38.86
C THR A 53 22.37 -36.10 40.35
N SER A 54 21.91 -35.09 41.07
CA SER A 54 21.66 -35.16 42.52
C SER A 54 20.54 -34.19 42.90
N GLU A 55 19.45 -34.73 43.44
CA GLU A 55 18.32 -34.00 44.01
C GLU A 55 18.75 -33.27 45.29
N THR A 56 18.44 -31.98 45.38
CA THR A 56 18.33 -31.25 46.64
C THR A 56 17.14 -30.31 46.55
N THR A 57 16.13 -30.60 47.38
CA THR A 57 14.95 -29.78 47.63
C THR A 57 15.33 -28.52 48.41
N GLU A 58 15.12 -27.35 47.80
CA GLU A 58 15.01 -26.08 48.53
C GLU A 58 13.65 -25.45 48.23
N GLU A 59 12.86 -25.27 49.31
CA GLU A 59 11.63 -24.49 49.32
C GLU A 59 11.89 -23.07 48.83
N THR A 60 11.30 -22.71 47.70
CA THR A 60 11.19 -21.31 47.27
C THR A 60 9.77 -20.83 47.55
N THR A 61 9.64 -19.94 48.53
CA THR A 61 8.45 -19.13 48.81
C THR A 61 7.98 -18.41 47.55
N GLU A 62 6.75 -18.70 47.10
CA GLU A 62 6.07 -17.98 46.02
C GLU A 62 5.82 -16.51 46.42
N PRO A 63 6.11 -15.52 45.55
CA PRO A 63 5.57 -14.19 45.73
C PRO A 63 4.07 -14.22 45.41
N SER A 64 3.27 -13.63 46.31
CA SER A 64 1.82 -13.53 46.20
C SER A 64 1.41 -13.02 44.83
N ALA A 65 0.57 -13.78 44.13
CA ALA A 65 -0.07 -13.36 42.89
C ALA A 65 -0.85 -12.05 43.15
N GLU A 66 -0.36 -10.94 42.63
CA GLU A 66 -1.19 -9.76 42.43
C GLU A 66 -2.38 -10.18 41.57
N GLU A 67 -3.59 -9.91 42.07
CA GLU A 67 -4.84 -10.18 41.37
C GLU A 67 -4.78 -9.58 39.95
N ARG A 68 -4.64 -10.46 38.95
CA ARG A 68 -4.81 -10.09 37.54
C ARG A 68 -6.25 -9.65 37.35
N VAL A 69 -6.43 -8.34 37.25
CA VAL A 69 -7.71 -7.74 36.86
C VAL A 69 -7.91 -7.99 35.36
N ILE A 70 -8.43 -9.18 35.03
CA ILE A 70 -9.00 -9.45 33.72
C ILE A 70 -10.39 -8.81 33.72
N LEU A 71 -10.49 -7.55 33.28
CA LEU A 71 -11.79 -6.93 33.02
C LEU A 71 -12.38 -7.59 31.77
N LYS A 72 -13.25 -8.58 31.98
CA LYS A 72 -14.10 -9.13 30.91
C LYS A 72 -15.31 -8.23 30.75
N THR A 73 -15.58 -7.79 29.53
CA THR A 73 -16.91 -7.29 29.18
C THR A 73 -17.88 -8.49 29.06
N PRO A 74 -19.21 -8.28 29.26
CA PRO A 74 -20.20 -9.36 29.29
C PRO A 74 -20.33 -10.20 27.99
N ASP A 75 -19.70 -9.78 26.90
CA ASP A 75 -19.82 -10.30 25.54
C ASP A 75 -18.62 -11.12 25.04
N GLY A 76 -17.59 -11.34 25.88
CA GLY A 76 -16.53 -12.31 25.60
C GLY A 76 -15.56 -11.96 24.47
N LYS A 77 -15.52 -10.69 24.03
CA LYS A 77 -14.52 -10.21 23.07
C LYS A 77 -13.16 -10.05 23.76
N THR A 78 -12.08 -10.42 23.07
CA THR A 78 -10.70 -10.33 23.54
C THR A 78 -10.37 -8.90 23.93
N VAL A 79 -10.27 -8.62 25.22
CA VAL A 79 -9.80 -7.33 25.73
C VAL A 79 -8.28 -7.30 25.58
N ILE A 80 -7.76 -6.27 24.91
CA ILE A 80 -6.32 -6.07 24.80
C ILE A 80 -5.75 -5.83 26.19
N ASP A 81 -4.79 -6.68 26.59
CA ASP A 81 -4.10 -6.57 27.87
C ASP A 81 -3.09 -5.41 27.82
N THR A 82 -3.45 -4.30 28.46
CA THR A 82 -2.62 -3.08 28.53
C THR A 82 -1.35 -3.26 29.35
N THR A 83 -1.18 -4.39 30.05
CA THR A 83 0.10 -4.80 30.63
C THR A 83 1.15 -5.02 29.54
N TYR A 84 0.73 -5.54 28.39
CA TYR A 84 1.61 -5.92 27.28
C TYR A 84 1.48 -5.03 26.05
N VAL A 85 0.40 -4.24 25.94
CA VAL A 85 0.13 -3.38 24.79
C VAL A 85 -0.01 -1.92 25.21
N ARG A 86 0.79 -1.04 24.57
CA ARG A 86 0.67 0.42 24.75
C ARG A 86 -0.37 0.98 23.81
N THR A 87 -1.16 1.94 24.30
CA THR A 87 -2.10 2.70 23.48
C THR A 87 -1.68 4.16 23.35
N ILE A 88 -2.15 4.83 22.31
CA ILE A 88 -2.06 6.30 22.21
C ILE A 88 -2.96 6.87 23.33
N ALA A 89 -2.56 8.03 23.90
CA ALA A 89 -3.15 8.58 25.13
C ALA A 89 -4.68 8.76 25.10
N ASP A 90 -5.29 8.93 23.93
CA ASP A 90 -6.74 9.06 23.75
C ASP A 90 -7.40 7.86 23.05
N VAL A 91 -6.73 6.70 23.06
CA VAL A 91 -7.22 5.44 22.51
C VAL A 91 -7.34 4.40 23.64
N THR A 92 -8.54 3.85 23.82
CA THR A 92 -8.77 2.77 24.80
C THR A 92 -8.57 1.39 24.17
N PRO A 93 -8.36 0.32 24.96
CA PRO A 93 -8.25 -1.05 24.46
C PRO A 93 -9.45 -1.50 23.61
N GLU A 94 -10.66 -1.09 23.99
CA GLU A 94 -11.90 -1.45 23.28
C GLU A 94 -11.96 -0.82 21.88
N MET A 95 -11.43 0.39 21.74
CA MET A 95 -11.34 1.08 20.45
C MET A 95 -10.46 0.34 19.44
N MET A 96 -9.56 -0.54 19.88
CA MET A 96 -8.72 -1.35 18.98
C MET A 96 -9.46 -2.55 18.37
N ASN A 97 -10.75 -2.70 18.64
CA ASN A 97 -11.61 -3.70 18.01
C ASN A 97 -12.48 -3.06 16.92
N ALA A 98 -12.55 -3.66 15.73
CA ALA A 98 -13.37 -3.17 14.62
C ALA A 98 -14.84 -2.97 15.02
N ASP A 99 -15.42 -3.93 15.77
CA ASP A 99 -16.83 -3.91 16.13
C ASP A 99 -17.18 -2.80 17.13
N TYR A 100 -16.20 -2.19 17.80
CA TYR A 100 -16.43 -0.99 18.62
C TYR A 100 -16.95 0.18 17.76
N TRP A 101 -16.55 0.22 16.49
CA TRP A 101 -16.81 1.31 15.56
C TRP A 101 -17.97 1.03 14.60
N ILE A 102 -18.50 -0.20 14.58
CA ILE A 102 -19.51 -0.65 13.61
C ILE A 102 -20.89 -0.60 14.25
N GLY A 103 -21.77 0.24 13.70
CA GLY A 103 -23.18 0.33 14.07
C GLY A 103 -24.08 -0.63 13.27
N GLU A 104 -25.38 -0.60 13.59
CA GLU A 104 -26.38 -1.47 12.94
C GLU A 104 -26.56 -1.16 11.44
N ASP A 105 -26.51 0.12 11.06
CA ASP A 105 -26.71 0.60 9.68
C ASP A 105 -25.46 0.50 8.79
N ASP A 106 -24.34 0.02 9.34
CA ASP A 106 -23.06 -0.05 8.64
C ASP A 106 -22.93 -1.26 7.70
N ASN A 107 -23.99 -2.05 7.53
CA ASN A 107 -24.07 -3.12 6.54
C ASN A 107 -24.70 -2.67 5.21
N GLU A 108 -25.01 -1.38 5.06
CA GLU A 108 -25.51 -0.82 3.82
C GLU A 108 -24.49 -0.94 2.68
N ILE A 109 -24.95 -1.38 1.50
CA ILE A 109 -24.16 -1.40 0.27
C ILE A 109 -23.89 0.03 -0.22
N LEU A 110 -22.60 0.39 -0.32
CA LEU A 110 -22.16 1.70 -0.77
C LEU A 110 -22.14 1.83 -2.29
N MET A 111 -21.75 0.77 -2.99
CA MET A 111 -21.80 0.65 -4.45
C MET A 111 -22.15 -0.80 -4.83
N THR A 112 -22.99 -0.95 -5.83
CA THR A 112 -23.27 -2.21 -6.54
C THR A 112 -22.07 -2.64 -7.40
N PRO A 113 -21.99 -3.92 -7.81
CA PRO A 113 -20.93 -4.37 -8.72
C PRO A 113 -20.83 -3.54 -10.01
N GLU A 114 -21.95 -3.14 -10.59
CA GLU A 114 -22.02 -2.31 -11.79
C GLU A 114 -21.48 -0.89 -11.54
N GLU A 115 -21.83 -0.27 -10.41
CA GLU A 115 -21.28 1.03 -10.00
C GLU A 115 -19.77 0.95 -9.73
N ILE A 116 -19.27 -0.16 -9.20
CA ILE A 116 -17.83 -0.40 -8.99
C ILE A 116 -17.10 -0.52 -10.33
N GLU A 117 -17.68 -1.21 -11.32
CA GLU A 117 -17.11 -1.29 -12.67
C GLU A 117 -17.03 0.09 -13.33
N GLU A 118 -18.11 0.88 -13.25
CA GLU A 118 -18.12 2.26 -13.74
C GLU A 118 -17.10 3.14 -12.99
N PHE A 119 -17.02 3.01 -11.67
CA PHE A 119 -16.02 3.70 -10.85
C PHE A 119 -14.61 3.38 -11.34
N ASN A 120 -14.28 2.09 -11.48
CA ASN A 120 -12.97 1.63 -11.91
C ASN A 120 -12.61 2.17 -13.30
N TYR A 121 -13.54 2.14 -14.25
CA TYR A 121 -13.37 2.70 -15.59
C TYR A 121 -13.07 4.21 -15.55
N ASN A 122 -13.83 4.97 -14.77
CA ASN A 122 -13.68 6.42 -14.67
C ASN A 122 -12.42 6.83 -13.90
N ASN A 123 -11.98 6.00 -12.97
CA ASN A 123 -10.90 6.29 -12.03
C ASN A 123 -9.52 5.78 -12.48
N ARG A 124 -9.40 5.22 -13.69
CA ARG A 124 -8.11 4.83 -14.26
C ARG A 124 -7.13 5.98 -14.23
N ALA A 125 -5.94 5.70 -13.71
CA ALA A 125 -4.87 6.68 -13.62
C ALA A 125 -4.33 7.02 -15.01
N ILE A 126 -4.03 8.29 -15.22
CA ILE A 126 -3.36 8.77 -16.43
C ILE A 126 -1.88 8.89 -16.10
N ILE A 127 -1.05 8.09 -16.76
CA ILE A 127 0.40 8.13 -16.62
C ILE A 127 0.94 9.14 -17.65
N LYS A 128 1.50 10.25 -17.16
CA LYS A 128 2.02 11.33 -17.99
C LYS A 128 3.53 11.45 -17.84
N ALA A 129 4.21 11.74 -18.94
CA ALA A 129 5.58 12.21 -18.92
C ALA A 129 5.68 13.62 -18.32
N ALA A 130 6.90 14.05 -18.00
CA ALA A 130 7.21 15.36 -17.45
C ALA A 130 6.82 16.53 -18.38
N ASP A 131 6.66 16.27 -19.69
CA ASP A 131 6.20 17.26 -20.66
C ASP A 131 4.68 17.55 -20.58
N ASN A 132 3.93 16.80 -19.76
CA ASN A 132 2.47 16.83 -19.60
C ASN A 132 1.65 16.61 -20.89
N LYS A 133 2.29 16.15 -21.96
CA LYS A 133 1.69 15.94 -23.29
C LYS A 133 1.75 14.48 -23.71
N THR A 134 2.86 13.82 -23.40
CA THR A 134 3.07 12.41 -23.69
C THR A 134 2.39 11.58 -22.61
N ILE A 135 1.51 10.68 -23.04
CA ILE A 135 0.63 9.89 -22.17
C ILE A 135 0.85 8.42 -22.48
N MET A 136 1.05 7.61 -21.44
CA MET A 136 1.02 6.15 -21.59
C MET A 136 -0.45 5.70 -21.74
N PRO A 137 -0.77 4.81 -22.68
CA PRO A 137 -2.12 4.23 -22.78
C PRO A 137 -2.54 3.55 -21.48
N HIS A 138 -3.86 3.42 -21.27
CA HIS A 138 -4.35 2.49 -20.25
C HIS A 138 -4.05 1.05 -20.67
N LEU A 139 -4.06 0.14 -19.71
CA LEU A 139 -3.58 -1.23 -19.88
C LEU A 139 -4.34 -1.99 -21.01
N GLU A 140 -5.65 -1.77 -21.11
CA GLU A 140 -6.56 -2.33 -22.10
C GLU A 140 -6.42 -1.71 -23.51
N ASP A 141 -5.86 -0.50 -23.59
CA ASP A 141 -5.72 0.26 -24.83
C ASP A 141 -4.46 -0.14 -25.61
N PHE A 142 -3.54 -0.92 -25.01
CA PHE A 142 -2.35 -1.43 -25.69
C PHE A 142 -2.72 -2.45 -26.76
N GLY A 143 -2.29 -2.23 -28.00
CA GLY A 143 -2.30 -3.22 -29.08
C GLY A 143 -1.00 -4.04 -29.15
N ASP A 144 -0.84 -4.83 -30.22
CA ASP A 144 0.35 -5.68 -30.43
C ASP A 144 1.65 -4.88 -30.63
N THR A 145 1.53 -3.59 -30.95
CA THR A 145 2.66 -2.68 -31.17
C THR A 145 2.51 -1.38 -30.39
N PHE A 146 3.63 -0.79 -30.01
CA PHE A 146 3.68 0.48 -29.28
C PHE A 146 4.75 1.42 -29.86
N ASP A 147 4.49 2.74 -29.84
CA ASP A 147 5.42 3.75 -30.35
C ASP A 147 6.63 3.89 -29.41
N GLY A 148 7.81 3.56 -29.94
CA GLY A 148 9.07 3.66 -29.20
C GLY A 148 9.42 5.07 -28.73
N ASN A 149 8.94 6.11 -29.42
CA ASN A 149 9.16 7.49 -28.99
C ASN A 149 8.45 7.81 -27.67
N ILE A 150 7.28 7.21 -27.42
CA ILE A 150 6.59 7.38 -26.15
C ILE A 150 7.44 6.78 -25.04
N LEU A 151 7.89 5.51 -25.19
CA LEU A 151 8.75 4.88 -24.18
C LEU A 151 10.06 5.65 -23.96
N ARG A 152 10.73 6.10 -25.03
CA ARG A 152 11.96 6.90 -24.93
C ARG A 152 11.74 8.18 -24.12
N THR A 153 10.58 8.81 -24.23
CA THR A 153 10.23 9.98 -23.40
C THR A 153 10.23 9.63 -21.92
N PHE A 154 9.58 8.52 -21.52
CA PHE A 154 9.54 8.07 -20.13
C PHE A 154 10.92 7.65 -19.59
N LEU A 155 11.71 6.91 -20.37
CA LEU A 155 13.07 6.55 -19.97
C LEU A 155 13.99 7.79 -19.83
N ASN A 156 13.82 8.77 -20.71
CA ASN A 156 14.55 10.03 -20.64
C ASN A 156 14.14 10.88 -19.43
N ASP A 157 12.88 10.82 -19.01
CA ASP A 157 12.43 11.47 -17.77
C ASP A 157 13.12 10.84 -16.55
N ASN A 158 13.21 9.51 -16.48
CA ASN A 158 13.98 8.83 -15.44
C ASN A 158 15.45 9.23 -15.48
N ALA A 159 16.06 9.28 -16.67
CA ALA A 159 17.45 9.73 -16.82
C ALA A 159 17.67 11.18 -16.35
N LYS A 160 16.69 12.07 -16.52
CA LYS A 160 16.74 13.45 -16.01
C LYS A 160 16.47 13.55 -14.51
N SER A 161 15.92 12.51 -13.88
CA SER A 161 15.75 12.42 -12.43
C SER A 161 17.05 12.12 -11.68
N VAL A 162 18.16 11.85 -12.39
CA VAL A 162 19.49 11.77 -11.77
C VAL A 162 19.77 13.02 -10.93
N PRO A 163 20.15 12.89 -9.65
CA PRO A 163 20.42 14.03 -8.79
C PRO A 163 21.50 14.95 -9.37
N LYS A 164 21.26 16.27 -9.25
CA LYS A 164 22.27 17.29 -9.62
C LYS A 164 23.55 17.18 -8.77
N ASP A 165 23.41 16.71 -7.54
CA ASP A 165 24.51 16.45 -6.61
C ASP A 165 24.37 15.02 -6.06
N PRO A 166 24.95 14.02 -6.74
CA PRO A 166 24.94 12.63 -6.30
C PRO A 166 25.48 12.42 -4.87
N SER A 167 26.40 13.28 -4.41
CA SER A 167 27.03 13.11 -3.10
C SER A 167 26.09 13.30 -1.91
N LYS A 168 24.89 13.85 -2.15
CA LYS A 168 23.81 14.00 -1.15
C LYS A 168 22.96 12.74 -0.96
N TYR A 169 23.14 11.75 -1.81
CA TYR A 169 22.43 10.48 -1.75
C TYR A 169 23.38 9.38 -1.33
N TYR A 170 22.88 8.39 -0.59
CA TYR A 170 23.71 7.37 0.06
C TYR A 170 23.28 5.97 -0.36
N LEU A 171 24.25 5.19 -0.82
CA LEU A 171 24.13 3.77 -1.10
C LEU A 171 25.02 3.01 -0.11
N ASN A 172 24.45 2.07 0.64
CA ASN A 172 25.17 1.30 1.67
C ASN A 172 25.95 2.21 2.65
N GLY A 173 25.32 3.31 3.08
CA GLY A 173 25.89 4.28 4.02
C GLY A 173 26.97 5.21 3.44
N LYS A 174 27.29 5.12 2.14
CA LYS A 174 28.31 5.94 1.47
C LYS A 174 27.68 6.87 0.42
N PRO A 175 28.19 8.10 0.25
CA PRO A 175 27.76 8.98 -0.84
C PRO A 175 27.83 8.30 -2.21
N THR A 176 26.78 8.46 -3.01
CA THR A 176 26.76 7.98 -4.40
C THR A 176 27.62 8.88 -5.30
N THR A 177 28.01 8.37 -6.47
CA THR A 177 28.85 9.10 -7.43
C THR A 177 28.12 9.34 -8.74
N ALA A 178 28.60 10.27 -9.57
CA ALA A 178 28.02 10.50 -10.89
C ALA A 178 28.08 9.22 -11.77
N GLU A 179 29.17 8.47 -11.67
CA GLU A 179 29.39 7.22 -12.43
C GLU A 179 28.34 6.17 -12.07
N TYR A 180 27.97 6.06 -10.79
CA TYR A 180 26.90 5.16 -10.34
C TYR A 180 25.57 5.47 -11.05
N TRP A 181 25.13 6.72 -11.00
CA TRP A 181 23.88 7.14 -11.63
C TRP A 181 23.91 7.01 -13.15
N GLN A 182 25.04 7.34 -13.80
CA GLN A 182 25.19 7.13 -15.25
C GLN A 182 25.18 5.63 -15.60
N GLY A 183 25.68 4.77 -14.72
CA GLY A 183 25.53 3.31 -14.83
C GLY A 183 24.06 2.88 -14.87
N LEU A 184 23.22 3.42 -13.98
CA LEU A 184 21.78 3.13 -13.97
C LEU A 184 21.07 3.62 -15.24
N VAL A 185 21.46 4.79 -15.75
CA VAL A 185 20.93 5.31 -17.03
C VAL A 185 21.34 4.39 -18.19
N ALA A 186 22.60 3.98 -18.25
CA ALA A 186 23.08 3.06 -19.29
C ALA A 186 22.39 1.69 -19.21
N LEU A 187 22.12 1.19 -18.00
CA LEU A 187 21.42 -0.08 -17.77
C LEU A 187 19.95 -0.03 -18.24
N SER A 188 19.34 1.16 -18.29
CA SER A 188 17.99 1.38 -18.81
C SER A 188 17.89 1.14 -20.34
N ASN A 189 19.03 0.98 -21.02
CA ASN A 189 19.10 0.49 -22.40
C ASN A 189 18.27 1.32 -23.40
N MET A 190 18.19 2.64 -23.21
CA MET A 190 17.27 3.51 -23.95
C MET A 190 17.57 3.55 -25.47
N ASP A 191 18.84 3.45 -25.85
CA ASP A 191 19.26 3.52 -27.26
C ASP A 191 18.83 2.31 -28.09
N SER A 192 18.50 1.18 -27.45
CA SER A 192 18.02 -0.03 -28.15
C SER A 192 16.50 -0.07 -28.31
N VAL A 193 15.76 0.90 -27.75
CA VAL A 193 14.31 0.99 -27.95
C VAL A 193 14.03 1.14 -29.44
N PRO A 194 13.33 0.20 -30.11
CA PRO A 194 12.99 0.32 -31.52
C PRO A 194 11.91 1.39 -31.73
N ASP A 195 11.75 1.91 -32.95
CA ASP A 195 10.67 2.84 -33.27
C ASP A 195 9.27 2.22 -33.10
N THR A 196 9.16 0.91 -33.30
CA THR A 196 7.94 0.15 -33.05
C THR A 196 8.28 -1.02 -32.13
N ILE A 197 7.77 -0.97 -30.91
CA ILE A 197 7.93 -2.01 -29.89
C ILE A 197 6.90 -3.10 -30.14
N ALA A 198 7.34 -4.35 -30.18
CA ALA A 198 6.44 -5.50 -30.10
C ALA A 198 6.01 -5.69 -28.63
N VAL A 199 4.74 -5.45 -28.35
CA VAL A 199 4.20 -5.48 -26.99
C VAL A 199 4.09 -6.91 -26.51
N LYS A 200 4.48 -7.16 -25.26
CA LYS A 200 4.25 -8.44 -24.58
C LYS A 200 3.33 -8.24 -23.39
N TYR A 201 2.56 -9.25 -23.07
CA TYR A 201 1.61 -9.23 -21.96
C TYR A 201 1.98 -10.27 -20.92
N GLY A 202 1.70 -10.01 -19.65
CA GLY A 202 2.06 -10.92 -18.57
C GLY A 202 1.34 -10.62 -17.26
N PHE A 203 1.76 -11.32 -16.22
CA PHE A 203 1.30 -11.13 -14.85
C PHE A 203 2.48 -11.11 -13.88
N SER A 204 2.36 -10.33 -12.81
CA SER A 204 3.21 -10.53 -11.63
C SER A 204 2.89 -11.89 -11.00
N THR A 205 3.91 -12.58 -10.51
CA THR A 205 3.79 -13.94 -9.92
C THR A 205 3.93 -13.92 -8.40
N LYS A 206 4.43 -12.83 -7.85
CA LYS A 206 4.67 -12.57 -6.43
C LYS A 206 4.58 -11.07 -6.18
N ARG A 207 4.51 -10.66 -4.92
CA ARG A 207 4.66 -9.26 -4.52
C ARG A 207 6.06 -8.79 -4.92
N LEU A 208 6.16 -7.61 -5.53
CA LEU A 208 7.42 -7.02 -5.96
C LEU A 208 7.43 -5.50 -5.81
N THR A 209 8.62 -4.90 -5.84
CA THR A 209 8.81 -3.45 -5.92
C THR A 209 8.87 -3.01 -7.38
N VAL A 210 8.46 -1.76 -7.63
CA VAL A 210 8.57 -1.11 -8.94
C VAL A 210 9.40 0.16 -8.80
N ARG A 211 10.36 0.33 -9.72
CA ARG A 211 11.53 1.17 -9.46
C ARG A 211 11.81 2.13 -10.62
N MET A 212 12.45 3.25 -10.31
CA MET A 212 12.83 4.28 -11.28
C MET A 212 13.91 3.79 -12.26
N PHE A 213 14.84 2.98 -11.76
CA PHE A 213 15.94 2.39 -12.53
C PHE A 213 15.95 0.87 -12.35
N PRO A 214 16.54 0.12 -13.31
CA PRO A 214 16.65 -1.35 -13.23
C PRO A 214 17.71 -1.79 -12.21
N THR A 215 17.45 -1.59 -10.92
CA THR A 215 18.35 -2.00 -9.82
C THR A 215 17.56 -2.32 -8.57
N GLU A 216 18.03 -3.24 -7.73
CA GLU A 216 17.55 -3.47 -6.36
C GLU A 216 18.29 -2.61 -5.32
N ASP A 217 19.28 -1.83 -5.74
CA ASP A 217 19.98 -0.91 -4.85
C ASP A 217 19.00 0.07 -4.21
N ARG A 218 19.12 0.27 -2.90
CA ARG A 218 18.33 1.24 -2.14
C ARG A 218 19.19 2.48 -1.90
N VAL A 219 18.65 3.64 -2.28
CA VAL A 219 19.37 4.92 -2.20
C VAL A 219 18.62 5.88 -1.29
N PHE A 220 19.30 6.44 -0.30
CA PHE A 220 18.69 7.24 0.76
C PHE A 220 19.21 8.68 0.78
N GLU A 221 18.46 9.60 1.39
CA GLU A 221 18.87 11.01 1.55
C GLU A 221 19.88 11.23 2.70
N SER A 222 20.13 10.22 3.52
CA SER A 222 21.16 10.27 4.57
C SER A 222 21.82 8.91 4.78
N ALA A 223 23.03 8.91 5.33
CA ALA A 223 23.77 7.68 5.61
C ALA A 223 23.10 6.74 6.63
N SER A 224 22.23 7.29 7.49
CA SER A 224 21.54 6.57 8.56
C SER A 224 20.12 6.14 8.21
N ASP A 225 19.54 6.66 7.12
CA ASP A 225 18.19 6.30 6.70
C ASP A 225 18.18 4.89 6.10
N GLN A 226 17.14 4.13 6.44
CA GLN A 226 16.93 2.75 6.02
C GLN A 226 15.50 2.51 5.51
N TYR A 227 14.64 3.53 5.48
CA TYR A 227 13.21 3.40 5.24
C TYR A 227 12.76 4.10 3.94
N PHE A 228 13.34 5.24 3.59
CA PHE A 228 12.88 6.04 2.44
C PHE A 228 13.79 5.88 1.23
N ASP A 229 13.64 4.75 0.54
CA ASP A 229 14.33 4.49 -0.71
C ASP A 229 13.86 5.43 -1.84
N SER A 230 14.78 6.27 -2.33
CA SER A 230 14.53 7.28 -3.36
C SER A 230 14.32 6.70 -4.76
N LEU A 231 14.71 5.44 -4.98
CA LEU A 231 14.53 4.77 -6.28
C LEU A 231 13.20 4.00 -6.38
N LEU A 232 12.50 3.83 -5.25
CA LEU A 232 11.24 3.10 -5.18
C LEU A 232 10.07 4.00 -5.60
N TYR A 233 9.27 3.55 -6.56
CA TYR A 233 8.01 4.20 -6.89
C TYR A 233 6.86 3.60 -6.10
N SER A 234 6.71 2.28 -6.19
CA SER A 234 5.69 1.58 -5.42
C SER A 234 5.96 0.07 -5.33
N GLU A 235 4.93 -0.68 -4.96
CA GLU A 235 4.85 -2.12 -5.09
C GLU A 235 3.84 -2.52 -6.18
N CYS A 236 3.95 -3.78 -6.58
CA CYS A 236 2.96 -4.49 -7.36
C CYS A 236 2.57 -5.77 -6.60
N MET A 237 1.26 -5.93 -6.38
CA MET A 237 0.71 -7.13 -5.75
C MET A 237 0.94 -8.38 -6.63
N PRO A 238 0.88 -9.59 -6.05
CA PRO A 238 0.81 -10.82 -6.84
C PRO A 238 -0.37 -10.80 -7.81
N TYR A 239 -0.19 -11.44 -8.96
CA TYR A 239 -1.24 -11.75 -9.95
C TYR A 239 -1.91 -10.52 -10.57
N MET A 240 -1.17 -9.42 -10.65
CA MET A 240 -1.57 -8.21 -11.35
C MET A 240 -1.20 -8.31 -12.83
N PRO A 241 -2.10 -7.93 -13.76
CA PRO A 241 -1.78 -7.88 -15.17
C PRO A 241 -0.76 -6.78 -15.47
N VAL A 242 0.18 -7.07 -16.36
CA VAL A 242 1.22 -6.13 -16.81
C VAL A 242 1.36 -6.15 -18.33
N VAL A 243 1.79 -5.01 -18.89
CA VAL A 243 2.27 -4.87 -20.27
C VAL A 243 3.77 -4.64 -20.22
N VAL A 244 4.55 -5.42 -20.97
CA VAL A 244 6.01 -5.36 -21.02
C VAL A 244 6.44 -4.65 -22.30
N LEU A 245 7.26 -3.60 -22.15
CA LEU A 245 7.67 -2.74 -23.26
C LEU A 245 9.17 -2.78 -23.56
N HIS A 246 10.01 -3.09 -22.57
CA HIS A 246 11.46 -3.03 -22.73
C HIS A 246 12.21 -3.92 -21.74
N GLU A 247 13.50 -4.11 -21.99
CA GLU A 247 14.40 -4.92 -21.16
C GLU A 247 15.72 -4.17 -20.91
N SER A 248 16.26 -4.30 -19.70
CA SER A 248 17.55 -3.72 -19.30
C SER A 248 18.71 -4.36 -20.07
N THR A 249 19.87 -3.69 -20.10
CA THR A 249 21.05 -4.18 -20.84
C THR A 249 21.56 -5.53 -20.36
N ASP A 250 21.40 -5.83 -19.06
CA ASP A 250 21.78 -7.11 -18.44
C ASP A 250 20.72 -8.21 -18.57
N GLY A 251 19.52 -7.87 -19.06
CA GLY A 251 18.41 -8.80 -19.22
C GLY A 251 17.68 -9.19 -17.93
N GLU A 252 17.99 -8.54 -16.81
CA GLU A 252 17.47 -8.88 -15.48
C GLU A 252 16.18 -8.12 -15.09
N TYR A 253 15.88 -7.02 -15.79
CA TYR A 253 14.73 -6.18 -15.52
C TYR A 253 13.88 -5.94 -16.75
N LEU A 254 12.58 -5.77 -16.52
CA LEU A 254 11.61 -5.38 -17.54
C LEU A 254 11.08 -3.99 -17.23
N TYR A 255 10.90 -3.16 -18.27
CA TYR A 255 10.09 -1.96 -18.15
C TYR A 255 8.63 -2.32 -18.46
N VAL A 256 7.76 -2.13 -17.48
CA VAL A 256 6.36 -2.56 -17.54
C VAL A 256 5.41 -1.42 -17.29
N VAL A 257 4.21 -1.52 -17.85
CA VAL A 257 3.03 -0.73 -17.50
C VAL A 257 2.10 -1.63 -16.71
N PHE A 258 1.66 -1.16 -15.55
CA PHE A 258 0.70 -1.85 -14.70
C PHE A 258 -0.08 -0.83 -13.88
N ASP A 259 -1.37 -1.05 -13.69
CA ASP A 259 -2.22 -0.21 -12.83
C ASP A 259 -2.04 1.31 -13.13
N SER A 260 -1.38 2.07 -12.24
CA SER A 260 -1.11 3.50 -12.38
C SER A 260 0.35 3.86 -12.63
N PHE A 261 1.21 2.92 -13.03
CA PHE A 261 2.64 3.14 -13.22
C PHE A 261 3.17 2.58 -14.53
N SER A 262 4.25 3.21 -14.98
CA SER A 262 5.22 2.62 -15.91
C SER A 262 6.61 2.66 -15.27
N ALA A 263 7.22 1.50 -15.04
CA ALA A 263 8.39 1.39 -14.17
C ALA A 263 9.22 0.13 -14.45
N TRP A 264 10.42 0.06 -13.86
CA TRP A 264 11.28 -1.12 -13.91
C TRP A 264 10.91 -2.13 -12.82
N VAL A 265 10.94 -3.41 -13.19
CA VAL A 265 10.67 -4.56 -12.30
C VAL A 265 11.63 -5.72 -12.57
N ARG A 266 11.88 -6.56 -11.57
CA ARG A 266 12.64 -7.81 -11.75
C ARG A 266 11.93 -8.73 -12.74
N LYS A 267 12.67 -9.19 -13.75
CA LYS A 267 12.16 -10.09 -14.79
C LYS A 267 11.70 -11.44 -14.23
N ASP A 268 12.31 -11.93 -13.17
CA ASP A 268 11.94 -13.19 -12.51
C ASP A 268 10.57 -13.14 -11.83
N ALA A 269 10.04 -11.95 -11.55
CA ALA A 269 8.73 -11.77 -10.93
C ALA A 269 7.58 -11.72 -11.94
N ILE A 270 7.88 -11.66 -13.24
CA ILE A 270 6.90 -11.54 -14.32
C ILE A 270 6.86 -12.82 -15.16
N ALA A 271 5.67 -13.36 -15.36
CA ALA A 271 5.42 -14.46 -16.27
C ALA A 271 4.62 -13.97 -17.49
N LEU A 272 5.11 -14.30 -18.69
CA LEU A 272 4.50 -13.86 -19.94
C LEU A 272 3.30 -14.72 -20.33
N CYS A 273 2.26 -14.07 -20.85
CA CYS A 273 1.15 -14.75 -21.52
C CYS A 273 1.58 -15.17 -22.92
N LYS A 274 0.86 -16.13 -23.50
CA LYS A 274 1.10 -16.55 -24.89
C LYS A 274 0.83 -15.40 -25.88
N ASP A 275 -0.27 -14.69 -25.67
CA ASP A 275 -0.76 -13.61 -26.50
C ASP A 275 -1.73 -12.72 -25.69
N ARG A 276 -2.21 -11.63 -26.31
CA ARG A 276 -3.17 -10.71 -25.69
C ARG A 276 -4.47 -11.40 -25.27
N LYS A 277 -4.93 -12.38 -26.04
CA LYS A 277 -6.20 -13.09 -25.76
C LYS A 277 -6.10 -13.93 -24.49
N ASP A 278 -4.98 -14.63 -24.31
CA ASP A 278 -4.66 -15.35 -23.06
C ASP A 278 -4.61 -14.37 -21.88
N TRP A 279 -3.97 -13.22 -22.05
CA TRP A 279 -3.88 -12.17 -21.04
C TRP A 279 -5.24 -11.57 -20.64
N GLU A 280 -6.12 -11.28 -21.60
CA GLU A 280 -7.49 -10.76 -21.34
C GLU A 280 -8.36 -11.81 -20.64
N ALA A 281 -8.29 -13.08 -21.06
CA ALA A 281 -9.07 -14.16 -20.46
C ALA A 281 -8.71 -14.38 -18.99
N ARG A 282 -7.42 -14.27 -18.64
CA ARG A 282 -6.92 -14.45 -17.27
C ARG A 282 -7.34 -13.33 -16.31
N GLN A 283 -7.62 -12.13 -16.82
CA GLN A 283 -8.07 -11.01 -15.98
C GLN A 283 -9.51 -11.17 -15.50
N ASN A 284 -10.31 -11.99 -16.17
CA ASN A 284 -11.73 -12.17 -15.89
C ASN A 284 -12.09 -13.66 -15.76
N PRO A 285 -11.56 -14.35 -14.72
CA PRO A 285 -11.92 -15.74 -14.49
C PRO A 285 -13.41 -15.85 -14.12
N GLY A 286 -14.04 -16.96 -14.47
CA GLY A 286 -15.48 -17.16 -14.20
C GLY A 286 -15.84 -17.18 -12.71
N GLN A 287 -14.92 -17.61 -11.84
CA GLN A 287 -15.01 -17.50 -10.40
C GLN A 287 -13.63 -17.21 -9.81
N TRP A 288 -13.60 -16.50 -8.68
CA TRP A 288 -12.38 -16.16 -7.99
C TRP A 288 -12.53 -16.23 -6.48
N LEU A 289 -11.40 -16.36 -5.80
CA LEU A 289 -11.24 -16.26 -4.37
C LEU A 289 -10.43 -14.98 -4.08
N VAL A 290 -10.89 -14.18 -3.12
CA VAL A 290 -10.18 -12.98 -2.65
C VAL A 290 -9.65 -13.24 -1.25
N VAL A 291 -8.39 -12.90 -1.02
CA VAL A 291 -7.81 -12.89 0.33
C VAL A 291 -8.40 -11.73 1.11
N THR A 292 -9.08 -12.04 2.21
CA THR A 292 -9.67 -11.05 3.13
C THR A 292 -9.01 -11.08 4.51
N GLU A 293 -8.05 -11.98 4.71
CA GLU A 293 -7.09 -11.94 5.81
C GLU A 293 -6.04 -10.85 5.59
N ARG A 294 -5.31 -10.48 6.65
CA ARG A 294 -4.10 -9.64 6.56
C ARG A 294 -3.15 -10.10 5.44
N GLU A 295 -2.76 -11.37 5.47
CA GLU A 295 -2.00 -12.05 4.41
C GLU A 295 -2.12 -13.58 4.58
N ILE A 296 -2.00 -14.32 3.48
CA ILE A 296 -1.83 -15.78 3.50
C ILE A 296 -0.40 -16.11 3.07
N ARG A 297 0.29 -16.96 3.84
CA ARG A 297 1.62 -17.46 3.50
C ARG A 297 1.50 -18.91 3.08
N LEU A 298 1.82 -19.21 1.82
CA LEU A 298 1.82 -20.58 1.34
C LEU A 298 3.02 -21.33 1.92
N GLY A 299 2.75 -22.51 2.48
CA GLY A 299 3.80 -23.41 2.94
C GLY A 299 4.57 -24.04 1.77
N ASN A 300 5.78 -24.52 2.07
CA ASN A 300 6.62 -25.16 1.06
C ASN A 300 6.06 -26.52 0.65
N ASP A 301 5.77 -26.65 -0.65
CA ASP A 301 5.33 -27.89 -1.26
C ASP A 301 6.51 -28.52 -2.02
N PRO A 302 7.00 -29.71 -1.60
CA PRO A 302 8.15 -30.35 -2.26
C PRO A 302 7.89 -30.74 -3.72
N TYR A 303 6.62 -30.77 -4.16
CA TYR A 303 6.23 -31.04 -5.54
C TYR A 303 5.87 -29.77 -6.33
N SER A 304 5.80 -28.60 -5.68
CA SER A 304 5.61 -27.29 -6.32
C SER A 304 6.62 -26.25 -5.82
N PRO A 305 7.88 -26.32 -6.29
CA PRO A 305 8.90 -25.32 -5.93
C PRO A 305 8.55 -23.89 -6.35
N LEU A 306 7.71 -23.73 -7.39
CA LEU A 306 7.31 -22.43 -7.93
C LEU A 306 6.36 -21.65 -7.02
N THR A 307 5.77 -22.30 -6.01
CA THR A 307 4.86 -21.69 -5.04
C THR A 307 5.48 -21.51 -3.66
N THR A 308 6.77 -21.83 -3.52
CA THR A 308 7.54 -21.70 -2.26
C THR A 308 7.52 -20.27 -1.77
N ASP A 309 7.25 -20.08 -0.47
CA ASP A 309 7.25 -18.79 0.23
C ASP A 309 6.39 -17.69 -0.41
N LEU A 310 5.38 -18.05 -1.21
CA LEU A 310 4.46 -17.07 -1.76
C LEU A 310 3.61 -16.45 -0.65
N VAL A 311 3.68 -15.13 -0.57
CA VAL A 311 2.83 -14.30 0.28
C VAL A 311 1.72 -13.72 -0.58
N LEU A 312 0.49 -13.87 -0.10
CA LEU A 312 -0.73 -13.38 -0.73
C LEU A 312 -1.35 -12.32 0.20
N PRO A 313 -1.03 -11.03 0.02
CA PRO A 313 -1.59 -9.96 0.84
C PRO A 313 -3.12 -9.83 0.66
N MET A 314 -3.76 -9.15 1.61
CA MET A 314 -5.16 -8.72 1.51
C MET A 314 -5.50 -8.15 0.12
N GLY A 315 -6.63 -8.57 -0.44
CA GLY A 315 -7.09 -8.14 -1.76
C GLY A 315 -6.49 -8.95 -2.93
N THR A 316 -5.60 -9.92 -2.67
CA THR A 316 -5.09 -10.82 -3.72
C THR A 316 -6.24 -11.65 -4.28
N ARG A 317 -6.39 -11.64 -5.61
CA ARG A 317 -7.44 -12.34 -6.33
C ARG A 317 -6.86 -13.53 -7.09
N MET A 318 -7.45 -14.70 -6.91
CA MET A 318 -7.01 -15.95 -7.57
C MET A 318 -8.20 -16.64 -8.25
N GLU A 319 -7.97 -17.28 -9.39
CA GLU A 319 -9.03 -18.06 -10.04
C GLU A 319 -9.44 -19.24 -9.15
N LEU A 320 -10.73 -19.36 -8.88
CA LEU A 320 -11.28 -20.43 -8.06
C LEU A 320 -11.71 -21.59 -8.95
N VAL A 321 -11.24 -22.80 -8.65
CA VAL A 321 -11.62 -24.02 -9.35
C VAL A 321 -12.81 -24.66 -8.62
N PRO A 322 -13.99 -24.80 -9.26
CA PRO A 322 -15.14 -25.45 -8.62
C PRO A 322 -14.82 -26.88 -8.18
N ALA A 323 -15.28 -27.29 -7.00
CA ALA A 323 -14.98 -28.62 -6.42
C ALA A 323 -15.31 -29.79 -7.35
N LYS A 324 -16.36 -29.67 -8.19
CA LYS A 324 -16.72 -30.68 -9.21
C LYS A 324 -15.69 -30.86 -10.33
N ASN A 325 -14.86 -29.83 -10.57
CA ASN A 325 -13.83 -29.79 -11.60
C ASN A 325 -12.42 -29.94 -11.01
N ALA A 326 -12.27 -29.71 -9.70
CA ALA A 326 -10.99 -29.79 -9.02
C ALA A 326 -10.48 -31.25 -8.94
N PRO A 327 -9.16 -31.48 -9.05
CA PRO A 327 -8.57 -32.78 -8.74
C PRO A 327 -8.91 -33.22 -7.31
N LYS A 328 -9.03 -34.53 -7.09
CA LYS A 328 -9.21 -35.09 -5.72
C LYS A 328 -7.96 -34.92 -4.85
N SER A 329 -6.80 -34.81 -5.50
CA SER A 329 -5.50 -34.61 -4.87
C SER A 329 -4.61 -33.73 -5.74
N ILE A 330 -3.82 -32.86 -5.10
CA ILE A 330 -2.78 -32.03 -5.70
C ILE A 330 -1.50 -32.35 -4.92
N ASN A 331 -0.39 -32.67 -5.61
CA ASN A 331 0.91 -32.86 -4.99
C ASN A 331 0.90 -33.82 -3.78
N GLN A 332 0.25 -34.99 -3.95
CA GLN A 332 0.06 -36.00 -2.90
C GLN A 332 -0.80 -35.58 -1.69
N ARG A 333 -1.43 -34.39 -1.73
CA ARG A 333 -2.36 -33.91 -0.71
C ARG A 333 -3.80 -33.94 -1.22
N THR A 334 -4.72 -34.53 -0.46
CA THR A 334 -6.16 -34.51 -0.79
C THR A 334 -6.73 -33.10 -0.66
N THR A 335 -7.73 -32.76 -1.47
CA THR A 335 -8.33 -31.41 -1.48
C THR A 335 -9.38 -31.16 -0.38
N TYR A 336 -9.55 -32.10 0.56
CA TYR A 336 -10.52 -31.97 1.66
C TYR A 336 -10.26 -30.74 2.52
N GLY A 337 -11.31 -29.97 2.82
CA GLY A 337 -11.22 -28.78 3.68
C GLY A 337 -10.40 -27.63 3.08
N ASN A 338 -10.23 -27.59 1.75
CA ASN A 338 -9.50 -26.53 1.07
C ASN A 338 -10.29 -26.03 -0.15
N TYR A 339 -10.18 -24.75 -0.42
CA TYR A 339 -10.43 -24.19 -1.75
C TYR A 339 -9.28 -24.60 -2.67
N VAL A 340 -9.60 -24.89 -3.93
CA VAL A 340 -8.61 -25.13 -4.97
C VAL A 340 -8.55 -23.89 -5.86
N VAL A 341 -7.40 -23.22 -5.87
CA VAL A 341 -7.18 -22.03 -6.69
C VAL A 341 -6.11 -22.28 -7.72
N LYS A 342 -6.20 -21.59 -8.86
CA LYS A 342 -5.18 -21.58 -9.89
C LYS A 342 -4.39 -20.28 -9.78
N VAL A 343 -3.07 -20.39 -9.65
CA VAL A 343 -2.16 -19.24 -9.54
C VAL A 343 -1.16 -19.22 -10.70
N PRO A 344 -0.90 -18.06 -11.32
CA PRO A 344 0.11 -17.96 -12.35
C PRO A 344 1.50 -17.96 -11.72
N THR A 345 2.34 -18.92 -12.13
CA THR A 345 3.77 -18.96 -11.80
C THR A 345 4.61 -18.77 -13.07
N ARG A 346 5.91 -18.54 -12.90
CA ARG A 346 6.83 -18.35 -14.02
C ARG A 346 7.52 -19.67 -14.37
N GLY A 347 7.24 -20.19 -15.57
CA GLY A 347 7.97 -21.31 -16.14
C GLY A 347 9.44 -20.97 -16.43
N SER A 348 10.27 -22.00 -16.63
CA SER A 348 11.68 -21.83 -16.99
C SER A 348 11.88 -21.14 -18.35
N ASP A 349 10.87 -21.19 -19.22
CA ASP A 349 10.80 -20.48 -20.50
C ASP A 349 10.36 -19.01 -20.37
N GLY A 350 9.99 -18.58 -19.15
CA GLY A 350 9.50 -17.24 -18.85
C GLY A 350 8.01 -17.01 -19.11
N TYR A 351 7.27 -18.03 -19.57
CA TYR A 351 5.84 -17.95 -19.76
C TYR A 351 5.07 -18.43 -18.51
N ILE A 352 3.79 -18.12 -18.45
CA ILE A 352 2.92 -18.56 -17.37
C ILE A 352 2.85 -20.09 -17.35
N LYS A 353 3.12 -20.65 -16.18
CA LYS A 353 2.77 -22.01 -15.80
C LYS A 353 1.75 -21.92 -14.66
N ASP A 354 0.54 -22.38 -14.92
CA ASP A 354 -0.50 -22.41 -13.90
C ASP A 354 -0.21 -23.53 -12.88
N GLU A 355 -0.20 -23.19 -11.60
CA GLU A 355 -0.13 -24.15 -10.49
C GLU A 355 -1.46 -24.17 -9.74
N LEU A 356 -1.87 -25.35 -9.26
CA LEU A 356 -3.00 -25.47 -8.37
C LEU A 356 -2.53 -25.40 -6.93
N VAL A 357 -3.15 -24.52 -6.14
CA VAL A 357 -2.83 -24.29 -4.73
C VAL A 357 -4.06 -24.59 -3.87
N LEU A 358 -3.80 -25.12 -2.68
CA LEU A 358 -4.81 -25.39 -1.66
C LEU A 358 -4.83 -24.27 -0.63
N ILE A 359 -5.96 -23.56 -0.53
CA ILE A 359 -6.21 -22.56 0.52
C ILE A 359 -7.16 -23.18 1.56
N PRO A 360 -6.73 -23.37 2.82
CA PRO A 360 -7.59 -23.88 3.89
C PRO A 360 -8.90 -23.09 4.03
N VAL A 361 -10.00 -23.79 4.33
CA VAL A 361 -11.29 -23.13 4.62
C VAL A 361 -11.29 -22.31 5.92
N SER A 362 -10.25 -22.47 6.75
CA SER A 362 -10.03 -21.69 7.97
C SER A 362 -9.35 -20.35 7.72
N ASP A 363 -8.72 -20.15 6.56
CA ASP A 363 -8.15 -18.86 6.20
C ASP A 363 -9.30 -17.88 5.89
N ASP A 364 -9.14 -16.62 6.27
CA ASP A 364 -10.13 -15.60 5.97
C ASP A 364 -10.05 -15.20 4.48
N VAL A 365 -10.98 -15.75 3.70
CA VAL A 365 -11.11 -15.56 2.26
C VAL A 365 -12.58 -15.45 1.89
N ASN A 366 -12.86 -14.81 0.75
CA ASN A 366 -14.21 -14.71 0.22
C ASN A 366 -14.29 -15.22 -1.23
N VAL A 367 -15.33 -15.99 -1.54
CA VAL A 367 -15.66 -16.35 -2.92
C VAL A 367 -16.32 -15.15 -3.59
N GLY A 368 -15.71 -14.63 -4.65
CA GLY A 368 -16.06 -13.32 -5.17
C GLY A 368 -15.54 -12.18 -4.28
N TYR A 369 -15.95 -10.95 -4.57
CA TYR A 369 -15.64 -9.80 -3.71
C TYR A 369 -16.52 -9.77 -2.46
N LEU A 370 -15.99 -9.18 -1.38
CA LEU A 370 -16.84 -8.79 -0.26
C LEU A 370 -17.83 -7.72 -0.72
N PRO A 371 -19.04 -7.66 -0.12
CA PRO A 371 -19.91 -6.51 -0.30
C PRO A 371 -19.22 -5.23 0.21
N LEU A 372 -19.25 -4.15 -0.58
CA LEU A 372 -18.70 -2.85 -0.19
C LEU A 372 -19.63 -2.18 0.83
N THR A 373 -19.35 -2.36 2.12
CA THR A 373 -20.09 -1.76 3.24
C THR A 373 -19.16 -1.06 4.21
N PRO A 374 -19.62 -0.03 4.96
CA PRO A 374 -18.85 0.57 6.06
C PRO A 374 -18.25 -0.47 7.01
N ALA A 375 -19.06 -1.43 7.46
CA ALA A 375 -18.66 -2.48 8.39
C ALA A 375 -17.52 -3.33 7.82
N ASN A 376 -17.60 -3.74 6.55
CA ASN A 376 -16.54 -4.54 5.95
C ASN A 376 -15.26 -3.74 5.75
N ILE A 377 -15.33 -2.46 5.35
CA ILE A 377 -14.13 -1.60 5.22
C ILE A 377 -13.41 -1.49 6.57
N VAL A 378 -14.15 -1.22 7.65
CA VAL A 378 -13.59 -1.11 9.00
C VAL A 378 -12.98 -2.43 9.44
N ARG A 379 -13.68 -3.56 9.28
CA ARG A 379 -13.12 -4.89 9.61
C ARG A 379 -11.81 -5.17 8.90
N GLN A 380 -11.74 -4.87 7.59
CA GLN A 380 -10.50 -5.05 6.83
C GLN A 380 -9.38 -4.14 7.33
N ALA A 381 -9.68 -2.87 7.62
CA ALA A 381 -8.68 -1.94 8.15
C ALA A 381 -8.08 -2.40 9.49
N PHE A 382 -8.90 -2.94 10.39
CA PHE A 382 -8.45 -3.39 11.71
C PHE A 382 -7.60 -4.67 11.67
N LYS A 383 -7.68 -5.49 10.61
CA LYS A 383 -6.76 -6.62 10.41
C LYS A 383 -5.32 -6.19 10.15
N LEU A 384 -5.13 -4.95 9.67
CA LEU A 384 -3.82 -4.35 9.45
C LEU A 384 -3.33 -3.55 10.66
N LEU A 385 -4.13 -3.40 11.74
CA LEU A 385 -3.75 -2.60 12.90
C LEU A 385 -2.45 -3.13 13.52
N GLY A 386 -1.45 -2.25 13.66
CA GLY A 386 -0.12 -2.60 14.17
C GLY A 386 0.89 -3.02 13.09
N ASP A 387 0.48 -3.19 11.83
CA ASP A 387 1.41 -3.53 10.75
C ASP A 387 2.46 -2.45 10.53
N ARG A 388 3.66 -2.86 10.10
CA ARG A 388 4.76 -1.94 9.78
C ARG A 388 4.33 -0.96 8.67
N TYR A 389 4.78 0.28 8.76
CA TYR A 389 4.71 1.23 7.66
C TYR A 389 5.83 0.94 6.65
N GLY A 390 5.46 0.77 5.38
CA GLY A 390 6.41 0.58 4.28
C GLY A 390 6.28 1.68 3.23
N TRP A 391 7.24 2.61 3.19
CA TRP A 391 7.26 3.66 2.14
C TRP A 391 7.21 3.01 0.76
N GLY A 392 6.30 3.45 -0.12
CA GLY A 392 6.19 2.87 -1.46
C GLY A 392 5.57 1.47 -1.50
N GLY A 393 5.53 0.71 -0.41
CA GLY A 393 5.35 -0.76 -0.45
C GLY A 393 6.59 -1.54 0.00
N ASP A 394 7.65 -0.84 0.45
CA ASP A 394 8.88 -1.47 0.93
C ASP A 394 8.66 -2.32 2.19
N LEU A 395 9.64 -3.15 2.54
CA LEU A 395 9.61 -4.05 3.71
C LEU A 395 8.46 -5.07 3.68
N GLN A 396 7.87 -5.32 2.50
CA GLN A 396 6.63 -6.09 2.35
C GLN A 396 5.49 -5.53 3.22
N ALA A 397 5.45 -4.21 3.34
CA ALA A 397 4.47 -3.48 4.11
C ALA A 397 3.96 -2.27 3.31
N ASN A 398 2.90 -1.61 3.77
CA ASN A 398 2.26 -0.56 2.99
C ASN A 398 2.34 0.83 3.64
N ASP A 399 2.33 1.85 2.80
CA ASP A 399 2.13 3.23 3.21
C ASP A 399 0.64 3.57 3.31
N CYS A 400 0.34 4.82 3.64
CA CYS A 400 -1.03 5.29 3.89
C CYS A 400 -1.98 5.06 2.70
N THR A 401 -1.50 5.14 1.47
CA THR A 401 -2.32 4.87 0.26
C THR A 401 -2.22 3.43 -0.22
N GLY A 402 -1.16 2.71 0.14
CA GLY A 402 -1.04 1.27 -0.07
C GLY A 402 -2.12 0.52 0.70
N ILE A 403 -2.28 0.82 1.99
CA ILE A 403 -3.29 0.15 2.82
C ILE A 403 -4.72 0.40 2.32
N THR A 404 -5.04 1.61 1.87
CA THR A 404 -6.38 1.89 1.33
C THR A 404 -6.62 1.09 0.05
N ARG A 405 -5.60 0.87 -0.79
CA ARG A 405 -5.75 0.02 -1.99
C ARG A 405 -5.96 -1.44 -1.65
N GLU A 406 -5.18 -1.99 -0.72
CA GLU A 406 -5.34 -3.38 -0.30
C GLU A 406 -6.74 -3.65 0.26
N ILE A 407 -7.20 -2.77 1.17
CA ILE A 407 -8.53 -2.87 1.76
C ILE A 407 -9.61 -2.77 0.68
N TYR A 408 -9.55 -1.77 -0.20
CA TYR A 408 -10.61 -1.55 -1.18
C TYR A 408 -10.64 -2.59 -2.30
N ARG A 409 -9.52 -3.26 -2.58
CA ARG A 409 -9.44 -4.41 -3.50
C ARG A 409 -10.28 -5.61 -3.03
N CYS A 410 -10.51 -5.77 -1.73
CA CYS A 410 -11.41 -6.80 -1.21
C CYS A 410 -12.84 -6.69 -1.76
N PHE A 411 -13.24 -5.50 -2.20
CA PHE A 411 -14.56 -5.19 -2.74
C PHE A 411 -14.57 -5.04 -4.27
N GLY A 412 -13.41 -5.17 -4.92
CA GLY A 412 -13.25 -4.92 -6.36
C GLY A 412 -13.08 -3.44 -6.73
N VAL A 413 -12.90 -2.55 -5.76
CA VAL A 413 -12.69 -1.12 -5.98
C VAL A 413 -11.20 -0.83 -6.21
N LEU A 414 -10.87 -0.23 -7.36
CA LEU A 414 -9.51 0.11 -7.77
C LEU A 414 -9.23 1.59 -7.48
N LEU A 415 -8.68 1.86 -6.29
CA LEU A 415 -8.15 3.18 -5.96
C LEU A 415 -6.78 3.41 -6.62
N PRO A 416 -6.48 4.62 -7.12
CA PRO A 416 -5.20 4.92 -7.72
C PRO A 416 -4.11 4.87 -6.65
N ARG A 417 -2.87 4.60 -7.04
CA ARG A 417 -1.75 4.64 -6.07
C ARG A 417 -1.44 6.05 -5.59
N VAL A 418 -1.42 6.99 -6.52
CA VAL A 418 -1.08 8.39 -6.26
C VAL A 418 -2.30 9.26 -6.54
N GLY A 419 -2.50 10.30 -5.73
CA GLY A 419 -3.59 11.25 -5.95
C GLY A 419 -4.99 10.68 -5.65
N GLN A 420 -5.12 9.77 -4.68
CA GLN A 420 -6.43 9.20 -4.29
C GLN A 420 -7.49 10.24 -3.91
N SER A 421 -7.10 11.38 -3.34
CA SER A 421 -8.01 12.49 -3.06
C SER A 421 -8.65 13.06 -4.34
N ALA A 422 -8.00 12.86 -5.49
CA ALA A 422 -8.48 13.27 -6.81
C ALA A 422 -9.32 12.19 -7.52
N SER A 423 -9.61 11.04 -6.90
CA SER A 423 -10.37 9.94 -7.52
C SER A 423 -11.68 10.41 -8.16
N LYS A 424 -12.03 9.92 -9.34
CA LYS A 424 -13.30 10.24 -10.02
C LYS A 424 -14.39 9.28 -9.56
N GLY A 425 -15.66 9.67 -9.64
CA GLY A 425 -16.79 8.81 -9.26
C GLY A 425 -17.01 8.63 -7.75
N VAL A 426 -16.21 9.27 -6.89
CA VAL A 426 -16.48 9.40 -5.45
C VAL A 426 -17.05 10.78 -5.12
N PHE A 427 -17.84 10.85 -4.06
CA PHE A 427 -18.29 12.12 -3.50
C PHE A 427 -17.16 12.73 -2.67
N LYS A 428 -17.03 14.06 -2.76
CA LYS A 428 -15.95 14.80 -2.10
C LYS A 428 -16.47 16.07 -1.47
N VAL A 429 -15.97 16.35 -0.29
CA VAL A 429 -16.15 17.64 0.38
C VAL A 429 -14.78 18.28 0.55
N ASP A 430 -14.58 19.45 -0.06
CA ASP A 430 -13.39 20.27 0.14
C ASP A 430 -13.49 20.99 1.48
N MET A 431 -12.57 20.66 2.39
CA MET A 431 -12.45 21.21 3.73
C MET A 431 -11.24 22.14 3.88
N SER A 432 -10.52 22.44 2.80
CA SER A 432 -9.27 23.20 2.84
C SER A 432 -9.42 24.62 3.42
N ASN A 433 -10.58 25.24 3.23
CA ASN A 433 -10.90 26.58 3.71
C ASN A 433 -11.88 26.60 4.91
N MET A 434 -12.21 25.43 5.46
CA MET A 434 -13.15 25.31 6.58
C MET A 434 -12.45 25.46 7.93
N LYS A 435 -13.14 26.08 8.89
CA LYS A 435 -12.72 26.11 10.30
C LYS A 435 -13.02 24.79 10.98
N GLU A 436 -12.39 24.53 12.13
CA GLU A 436 -12.56 23.30 12.92
C GLU A 436 -14.03 22.87 13.07
N LYS A 437 -14.91 23.78 13.50
CA LYS A 437 -16.34 23.49 13.68
C LYS A 437 -17.03 23.02 12.39
N GLU A 438 -16.70 23.64 11.26
CA GLU A 438 -17.28 23.28 9.96
C GLU A 438 -16.75 21.92 9.48
N LYS A 439 -15.46 21.63 9.73
CA LYS A 439 -14.88 20.32 9.45
C LYS A 439 -15.52 19.22 10.29
N LEU A 440 -15.73 19.48 11.58
CA LEU A 440 -16.41 18.53 12.48
C LEU A 440 -17.85 18.25 12.01
N GLN A 441 -18.55 19.25 11.48
CA GLN A 441 -19.88 19.04 10.88
C GLN A 441 -19.80 18.11 9.67
N VAL A 442 -18.89 18.36 8.73
CA VAL A 442 -18.67 17.45 7.59
C VAL A 442 -18.33 16.04 8.05
N ILE A 443 -17.42 15.90 9.02
CA ILE A 443 -16.98 14.61 9.52
C ILE A 443 -18.10 13.85 10.24
N SER A 444 -19.00 14.57 10.92
CA SER A 444 -20.15 13.94 11.61
C SER A 444 -21.15 13.27 10.65
N GLU A 445 -21.15 13.66 9.37
CA GLU A 445 -21.99 13.06 8.32
C GLU A 445 -21.29 11.87 7.63
N LEU A 446 -20.03 11.59 7.94
CA LEU A 446 -19.29 10.48 7.34
C LEU A 446 -19.70 9.15 7.95
N LYS A 447 -19.82 8.13 7.10
CA LYS A 447 -19.89 6.74 7.53
C LYS A 447 -18.49 6.19 7.83
N PRO A 448 -18.32 5.28 8.79
CA PRO A 448 -17.09 4.52 8.94
C PRO A 448 -16.62 3.92 7.60
N GLY A 449 -15.31 3.88 7.39
CA GLY A 449 -14.70 3.51 6.10
C GLY A 449 -14.50 4.66 5.11
N SER A 450 -15.12 5.83 5.34
CA SER A 450 -14.87 7.05 4.54
C SER A 450 -13.40 7.47 4.62
N LEU A 451 -12.88 8.14 3.58
CA LEU A 451 -11.49 8.58 3.56
C LEU A 451 -11.37 10.06 3.93
N ILE A 452 -10.36 10.40 4.72
CA ILE A 452 -9.98 11.79 5.02
C ILE A 452 -8.52 11.98 4.62
N SER A 453 -8.26 13.00 3.82
CA SER A 453 -6.92 13.29 3.28
C SER A 453 -6.44 14.69 3.61
N PHE A 454 -5.12 14.82 3.67
CA PHE A 454 -4.38 16.08 3.75
C PHE A 454 -3.02 15.91 3.05
N PRO A 455 -2.28 16.99 2.75
CA PRO A 455 -1.01 16.87 2.04
C PRO A 455 -0.05 15.88 2.72
N GLY A 456 0.30 14.82 1.98
CA GLY A 456 1.21 13.77 2.43
C GLY A 456 0.57 12.60 3.20
N HIS A 457 -0.75 12.58 3.43
CA HIS A 457 -1.38 11.50 4.19
C HIS A 457 -2.82 11.19 3.76
N MET A 458 -3.16 9.90 3.85
CA MET A 458 -4.52 9.38 3.62
C MET A 458 -4.92 8.55 4.83
N THR A 459 -6.16 8.74 5.30
CA THR A 459 -6.67 8.06 6.49
C THR A 459 -8.07 7.51 6.25
N ILE A 460 -8.41 6.44 6.97
CA ILE A 460 -9.75 5.84 6.95
C ILE A 460 -10.45 6.25 8.24
N TYR A 461 -11.55 6.98 8.14
CA TYR A 461 -12.40 7.35 9.27
C TYR A 461 -13.10 6.10 9.83
N VAL A 462 -13.01 5.89 11.13
CA VAL A 462 -13.66 4.75 11.80
C VAL A 462 -14.88 5.16 12.63
N GLY A 463 -14.95 6.42 13.07
CA GLY A 463 -16.09 6.90 13.84
C GLY A 463 -15.72 8.07 14.74
N THR A 464 -16.72 8.58 15.46
CA THR A 464 -16.56 9.69 16.42
C THR A 464 -16.93 9.23 17.81
N LYS A 465 -16.06 9.49 18.79
CA LYS A 465 -16.31 9.23 20.21
C LYS A 465 -16.04 10.48 21.02
N ASP A 466 -16.99 10.86 21.87
CA ASP A 466 -16.91 12.03 22.75
C ASP A 466 -16.51 13.32 22.00
N GLY A 467 -17.07 13.50 20.80
CA GLY A 467 -16.81 14.64 19.92
C GLY A 467 -15.48 14.59 19.15
N LYS A 468 -14.69 13.51 19.31
CA LYS A 468 -13.41 13.33 18.63
C LYS A 468 -13.54 12.34 17.47
N PRO A 469 -13.20 12.74 16.23
CA PRO A 469 -13.15 11.83 15.11
C PRO A 469 -11.86 10.98 15.13
N TYR A 470 -12.01 9.68 14.94
CA TYR A 470 -10.92 8.70 14.92
C TYR A 470 -10.69 8.16 13.51
N VAL A 471 -9.43 7.87 13.23
CA VAL A 471 -8.97 7.33 11.96
C VAL A 471 -7.98 6.20 12.17
N ILE A 472 -7.94 5.28 11.21
CA ILE A 472 -6.89 4.27 11.08
C ILE A 472 -6.06 4.55 9.82
N SER A 473 -4.73 4.53 9.95
CA SER A 473 -3.81 4.77 8.83
C SER A 473 -2.40 4.26 9.09
N ALA A 474 -1.66 3.89 8.04
CA ALA A 474 -0.23 3.61 8.10
C ALA A 474 0.54 4.94 8.20
N CYS A 475 1.16 5.20 9.35
CA CYS A 475 1.77 6.49 9.68
C CYS A 475 3.27 6.34 9.98
N GLY A 476 4.09 7.22 9.40
CA GLY A 476 5.50 7.33 9.74
C GLY A 476 5.73 8.07 11.06
N THR A 477 5.22 9.30 11.17
CA THR A 477 5.43 10.16 12.36
C THR A 477 4.23 11.03 12.72
N PHE A 478 4.07 11.32 14.01
CA PHE A 478 3.14 12.34 14.53
C PHE A 478 3.63 12.90 15.87
N ILE A 479 2.96 13.93 16.39
CA ILE A 479 3.17 14.47 17.74
C ILE A 479 1.88 14.23 18.54
N MET A 480 2.03 13.79 19.79
CA MET A 480 0.90 13.46 20.66
C MET A 480 -0.06 14.65 20.83
N PRO A 481 -1.38 14.41 21.04
CA PRO A 481 -2.36 15.47 21.25
C PRO A 481 -2.21 16.18 22.61
N ALA A 482 -1.36 15.68 23.51
CA ALA A 482 -1.20 16.21 24.87
C ALA A 482 -0.65 17.66 24.88
N PRO A 483 -1.21 18.57 25.70
CA PRO A 483 -0.73 19.94 25.84
C PRO A 483 0.78 20.00 26.17
N GLY A 484 1.52 20.83 25.44
CA GLY A 484 2.97 21.01 25.63
C GLY A 484 3.87 19.93 25.02
N SER A 485 3.32 18.82 24.52
CA SER A 485 4.15 17.80 23.85
C SER A 485 4.72 18.34 22.53
N THR A 486 6.03 18.16 22.33
CA THR A 486 6.75 18.43 21.08
C THR A 486 7.47 17.19 20.54
N ASP A 487 7.32 16.06 21.23
CA ASP A 487 8.04 14.84 20.92
C ASP A 487 7.48 14.23 19.63
N VAL A 488 8.37 14.09 18.65
CA VAL A 488 8.05 13.39 17.41
C VAL A 488 8.03 11.91 17.71
N ILE A 489 6.84 11.32 17.64
CA ILE A 489 6.61 9.90 17.75
C ILE A 489 6.81 9.27 16.39
N HIS A 490 7.51 8.14 16.36
CA HIS A 490 7.79 7.34 15.18
C HIS A 490 7.07 5.99 15.29
N PRO A 491 5.73 5.94 15.14
CA PRO A 491 5.03 4.66 15.13
C PRO A 491 5.55 3.75 14.01
N GLU A 492 5.74 4.35 12.82
CA GLU A 492 6.04 3.62 11.59
C GLU A 492 5.19 2.34 11.47
N SER A 493 3.90 2.51 11.69
CA SER A 493 2.93 1.43 11.71
C SER A 493 1.53 1.90 11.33
N VAL A 494 0.63 0.95 11.09
CA VAL A 494 -0.81 1.18 11.04
C VAL A 494 -1.29 1.45 12.45
N ILE A 495 -1.79 2.66 12.67
CA ILE A 495 -2.25 3.13 13.97
C ILE A 495 -3.70 3.58 13.91
N LEU A 496 -4.39 3.42 15.04
CA LEU A 496 -5.65 4.07 15.35
C LEU A 496 -5.36 5.31 16.20
N ASN A 497 -5.87 6.48 15.80
CA ASN A 497 -5.71 7.72 16.56
C ASN A 497 -6.86 8.70 16.27
N SER A 498 -7.07 9.68 17.15
CA SER A 498 -7.95 10.80 16.83
C SER A 498 -7.28 11.77 15.84
N LEU A 499 -8.06 12.56 15.12
CA LEU A 499 -7.53 13.64 14.27
C LEU A 499 -6.89 14.80 15.06
N TYR A 500 -6.85 14.74 16.40
CA TYR A 500 -6.19 15.73 17.25
C TYR A 500 -4.70 15.49 17.46
N VAL A 501 -4.15 14.38 16.96
CA VAL A 501 -2.69 14.25 16.81
C VAL A 501 -2.16 15.40 15.92
N ARG A 502 -0.90 15.78 16.13
CA ARG A 502 -0.30 16.96 15.48
C ARG A 502 0.82 16.57 14.54
N ASN A 503 1.08 17.41 13.54
CA ASN A 503 2.28 17.27 12.72
C ASN A 503 3.48 17.99 13.37
N ARG A 504 4.66 17.93 12.73
CA ARG A 504 5.88 18.61 13.21
C ARG A 504 5.77 20.13 13.33
N SER A 505 4.78 20.74 12.69
CA SER A 505 4.45 22.17 12.81
C SER A 505 3.43 22.45 13.93
N LEU A 506 3.12 21.46 14.77
CA LEU A 506 2.17 21.53 15.88
C LEU A 506 0.72 21.81 15.47
N VAL A 507 0.37 21.58 14.20
CA VAL A 507 -1.00 21.72 13.68
C VAL A 507 -1.69 20.35 13.74
N THR A 508 -2.95 20.32 14.19
CA THR A 508 -3.73 19.08 14.27
C THR A 508 -3.97 18.48 12.88
N TRP A 509 -4.14 17.16 12.80
CA TRP A 509 -4.55 16.52 11.55
C TRP A 509 -5.95 16.96 11.11
N LEU A 510 -6.84 17.29 12.05
CA LEU A 510 -8.14 17.90 11.77
C LEU A 510 -7.98 19.24 11.04
N ASP A 511 -7.13 20.14 11.54
CA ASP A 511 -6.85 21.42 10.89
C ASP A 511 -6.15 21.27 9.53
N LYS A 512 -5.35 20.21 9.36
CA LYS A 512 -4.72 19.90 8.07
C LYS A 512 -5.65 19.22 7.08
N SER A 513 -6.73 18.58 7.52
CA SER A 513 -7.67 17.84 6.66
C SER A 513 -8.22 18.73 5.55
N THR A 514 -7.99 18.35 4.29
CA THR A 514 -8.40 19.13 3.11
C THR A 514 -9.54 18.50 2.35
N THR A 515 -9.72 17.19 2.43
CA THR A 515 -10.77 16.51 1.64
C THR A 515 -11.30 15.31 2.37
N ALA A 516 -12.62 15.24 2.52
CA ALA A 516 -13.34 14.03 2.89
C ALA A 516 -13.89 13.37 1.62
N LEU A 517 -13.77 12.05 1.52
CA LEU A 517 -14.23 11.26 0.38
C LEU A 517 -15.15 10.13 0.84
N THR A 518 -16.28 9.98 0.15
CA THR A 518 -17.25 8.91 0.43
C THR A 518 -17.64 8.17 -0.85
N MET A 519 -17.84 6.86 -0.72
CA MET A 519 -18.26 6.00 -1.84
C MET A 519 -19.74 6.16 -2.17
N LYS A 520 -20.56 6.58 -1.21
CA LYS A 520 -21.96 6.90 -1.38
C LYS A 520 -22.23 8.34 -0.94
N LYS A 521 -23.13 9.04 -1.61
CA LYS A 521 -23.56 10.38 -1.21
C LYS A 521 -24.19 10.27 0.17
N ALA A 522 -23.73 11.06 1.13
CA ALA A 522 -24.51 11.28 2.34
C ALA A 522 -25.85 11.86 1.89
N VAL A 523 -26.94 11.12 2.12
CA VAL A 523 -28.27 11.70 1.97
C VAL A 523 -28.39 12.69 3.12
N PRO A 524 -28.53 14.00 2.88
CA PRO A 524 -28.85 14.89 3.98
C PRO A 524 -30.17 14.38 4.55
N GLU A 525 -30.20 14.02 5.84
CA GLU A 525 -31.47 13.81 6.52
C GLU A 525 -32.28 15.08 6.31
N ASN A 526 -33.38 14.96 5.57
CA ASN A 526 -34.35 16.02 5.44
C ASN A 526 -34.75 16.43 6.86
N THR A 527 -34.31 17.61 7.27
CA THR A 527 -34.99 18.40 8.29
C THR A 527 -36.31 18.87 7.68
N GLU A 528 -37.24 17.93 7.52
CA GLU A 528 -38.62 18.22 7.19
C GLU A 528 -39.38 18.49 8.50
N GLY A 529 -39.61 19.79 8.73
CA GLY A 529 -40.91 20.35 9.09
C GLY A 529 -41.40 20.18 10.52
#